data_AF-A0A2P6MES0-F1
#
_entry.id   AF-A0A2P6MES0-F1
#
_cell.length_a   1.000
_cell.length_b   1.000
_cell.length_c   1.000
_cell.angle_alpha   90.00
_cell.angle_beta   90.00
_cell.angle_gamma   90.00
#
_symmetry.space_group_name_H-M   'P 1'
#
loop_
_entity.id
_entity.type
_entity.pdbx_description
1 polymer ?
#
loop_
_entity_poly.entity_id
_entity_poly.type
_entity_poly.pdbx_seq_one_letter_code
_entity_poly.pdbx_strand_id
1 'polypeptide(L)'
;MSHVDPSARLEGKASRDTERSLKRETKAQIASFVFMIFMTSTAFLTVASDAIPTGFAIPFILLLASVQVIMQLYYFMHLNSKGNAWANVMMWSGLFVAAMTVASLMLLIGVTKY
;
A
#
# COMPACT_ATOMS: atom_id res chain seq x y z
N MET A 1 45.31 3.17 -17.23
CA MET A 1 44.78 3.09 -15.86
C MET A 1 44.54 4.51 -15.39
N SER A 2 43.32 5.01 -15.57
CA SER A 2 42.94 6.38 -15.17
C SER A 2 42.87 6.43 -13.65
N HIS A 3 43.67 7.31 -13.05
CA HIS A 3 43.64 7.60 -11.63
C HIS A 3 42.22 7.97 -11.20
N VAL A 4 41.56 7.05 -10.52
CA VAL A 4 40.34 7.31 -9.75
C VAL A 4 40.80 8.03 -8.50
N ASP A 5 40.58 9.33 -8.46
CA ASP A 5 40.84 10.18 -7.29
C ASP A 5 39.77 9.88 -6.22
N PRO A 6 40.14 9.26 -5.09
CA PRO A 6 39.20 8.91 -4.02
C PRO A 6 38.82 10.12 -3.15
N SER A 7 39.33 11.32 -3.44
CA SER A 7 39.11 12.54 -2.68
C SER A 7 38.24 13.59 -3.40
N ALA A 8 37.67 13.24 -4.56
CA ALA A 8 36.66 14.06 -5.23
C ALA A 8 35.49 14.28 -4.27
N ARG A 9 35.47 15.46 -3.65
CA ARG A 9 34.47 15.91 -2.68
C ARG A 9 33.10 15.66 -3.30
N LEU A 10 32.20 15.02 -2.54
CA LEU A 10 30.78 14.87 -2.88
C LEU A 10 30.09 16.26 -2.84
N GLU A 11 30.57 17.19 -3.66
CA GLU A 11 30.14 18.60 -3.76
C GLU A 11 29.01 18.79 -4.77
N GLY A 12 28.25 17.73 -5.05
CA GLY A 12 26.95 17.83 -5.67
C GLY A 12 25.87 17.93 -4.60
N LYS A 13 25.70 19.09 -3.94
CA LYS A 13 24.46 19.33 -3.18
C LYS A 13 23.30 19.07 -4.13
N ALA A 14 22.33 18.24 -3.73
CA ALA A 14 21.12 18.02 -4.51
C ALA A 14 20.59 19.39 -4.98
N SER A 15 20.39 19.56 -6.29
CA SER A 15 19.89 20.81 -6.86
C SER A 15 18.66 21.25 -6.05
N ARG A 16 18.50 22.55 -5.77
CA ARG A 16 17.39 23.05 -4.94
C ARG A 16 16.02 22.61 -5.46
N ASP A 17 15.94 22.27 -6.75
CA ASP A 17 14.76 21.72 -7.41
C ASP A 17 14.47 20.26 -7.02
N THR A 18 15.50 19.43 -6.82
CA THR A 18 15.36 18.06 -6.30
C THR A 18 14.89 18.06 -4.84
N GLU A 19 15.41 18.95 -3.99
CA GLU A 19 14.89 19.09 -2.63
C GLU A 19 13.41 19.54 -2.62
N ARG A 20 13.00 20.38 -3.57
CA ARG A 20 11.61 20.85 -3.70
C ARG A 20 10.68 19.76 -4.21
N SER A 21 11.12 18.91 -5.15
CA SER A 21 10.32 17.79 -5.66
C SER A 21 10.13 16.72 -4.57
N LEU A 22 11.21 16.35 -3.88
CA LEU A 22 11.16 15.39 -2.77
C LEU A 22 10.22 15.85 -1.66
N LYS A 23 10.27 17.13 -1.27
CA LYS A 23 9.35 17.68 -0.25
C LYS A 23 7.87 17.60 -0.65
N ARG A 24 7.54 17.68 -1.95
CA ARG A 24 6.16 17.53 -2.44
C ARG A 24 5.72 16.07 -2.42
N GLU A 25 6.60 15.17 -2.85
CA GLU A 25 6.37 13.72 -2.82
C GLU A 25 6.19 13.21 -1.39
N THR A 26 7.07 13.62 -0.46
CA THR A 26 6.96 13.26 0.96
C THR A 26 5.65 13.77 1.58
N LYS A 27 5.19 14.97 1.22
CA LYS A 27 3.90 15.49 1.70
C LYS A 27 2.72 14.65 1.21
N ALA A 28 2.73 14.25 -0.06
CA ALA A 28 1.70 13.36 -0.61
C ALA A 28 1.71 12.00 0.09
N GLN A 29 2.89 11.43 0.31
CA GLN A 29 3.05 10.15 1.01
C GLN A 29 2.56 10.22 2.46
N ILE A 30 2.89 11.30 3.18
CA ILE A 30 2.41 11.53 4.55
C ILE A 30 0.90 11.69 4.59
N ALA A 31 0.30 12.43 3.65
CA ALA A 31 -1.15 12.60 3.58
C ALA A 31 -1.86 11.24 3.41
N SER A 32 -1.37 10.39 2.50
CA SER A 32 -1.91 9.04 2.31
C SER A 32 -1.70 8.15 3.52
N PHE A 33 -0.56 8.27 4.20
CA PHE A 33 -0.27 7.53 5.42
C PHE A 33 -1.24 7.88 6.56
N VAL A 34 -1.49 9.17 6.79
CA VAL A 34 -2.46 9.62 7.78
C VAL A 34 -3.87 9.15 7.43
N PHE A 35 -4.24 9.20 6.15
CA PHE A 35 -5.55 8.71 5.70
C PHE A 35 -5.72 7.20 5.92
N MET A 36 -4.68 6.39 5.69
CA MET A 36 -4.71 4.96 6.00
C MET A 36 -4.97 4.71 7.48
N ILE A 37 -4.24 5.41 8.37
CA ILE A 37 -4.45 5.32 9.82
C ILE A 37 -5.90 5.69 10.17
N PHE A 38 -6.42 6.79 9.63
CA PHE A 38 -7.79 7.23 9.87
C PHE A 38 -8.85 6.20 9.49
N MET A 39 -8.72 5.57 8.33
CA MET A 39 -9.65 4.51 7.91
C MET A 39 -9.53 3.26 8.78
N THR A 40 -8.31 2.85 9.15
CA THR A 40 -8.12 1.68 10.03
C THR A 40 -8.65 1.92 11.43
N SER A 41 -8.40 3.09 12.02
CA SER A 41 -8.93 3.43 13.35
C SER A 41 -10.45 3.45 13.35
N THR A 42 -11.06 3.97 12.28
CA THR A 42 -12.53 3.93 12.10
C THR A 42 -13.04 2.49 12.08
N ALA A 43 -12.40 1.58 11.34
CA ALA A 43 -12.78 0.16 11.33
C ALA A 43 -12.65 -0.49 12.72
N PHE A 44 -11.56 -0.21 13.45
CA PHE A 44 -11.38 -0.71 14.82
C PHE A 44 -12.42 -0.14 15.79
N LEU A 45 -12.73 1.16 15.72
CA LEU A 45 -13.78 1.77 16.53
C LEU A 45 -15.15 1.15 16.23
N THR A 46 -15.46 0.84 14.98
CA THR A 46 -16.71 0.17 14.59
C THR A 46 -16.82 -1.24 15.17
N VAL A 47 -15.73 -1.97 15.31
CA VAL A 47 -15.73 -3.31 15.95
C VAL A 47 -15.71 -3.21 17.48
N ALA A 48 -14.92 -2.29 18.01
CA ALA A 48 -14.72 -2.13 19.46
C ALA A 48 -15.94 -1.48 20.14
N SER A 49 -16.72 -0.70 19.40
CA SER A 49 -18.02 -0.26 19.87
C SER A 49 -19.02 -1.40 19.70
N ASP A 50 -19.41 -2.01 20.82
CA ASP A 50 -20.51 -2.99 20.89
C ASP A 50 -21.88 -2.38 20.50
N ALA A 51 -21.88 -1.11 20.08
CA ALA A 51 -23.02 -0.35 19.60
C ALA A 51 -23.48 -0.78 18.19
N ILE A 52 -22.65 -1.50 17.42
CA ILE A 52 -22.97 -1.90 16.05
C ILE A 52 -23.17 -3.42 15.98
N PRO A 53 -24.35 -3.91 15.52
CA PRO A 53 -24.58 -5.34 15.33
C PRO A 53 -23.53 -5.97 14.41
N THR A 54 -23.03 -7.15 14.80
CA THR A 54 -22.03 -7.92 14.03
C THR A 54 -22.45 -8.18 12.58
N GLY A 55 -23.75 -8.34 12.32
CA GLY A 55 -24.29 -8.50 10.98
C GLY A 55 -24.03 -7.30 10.05
N PHE A 56 -23.91 -6.08 10.58
CA PHE A 56 -23.56 -4.89 9.82
C PHE A 56 -22.06 -4.57 9.88
N ALA A 57 -21.43 -4.80 11.03
CA ALA A 57 -20.00 -4.52 11.22
C ALA A 57 -19.12 -5.31 10.23
N ILE A 58 -19.37 -6.62 10.07
CA ILE A 58 -18.56 -7.49 9.21
C ILE A 58 -18.48 -6.99 7.75
N PRO A 59 -19.60 -6.81 7.01
CA PRO A 59 -19.55 -6.32 5.64
C PRO A 59 -18.99 -4.89 5.54
N PHE A 60 -19.25 -4.03 6.53
CA PHE A 60 -18.71 -2.67 6.57
C PHE A 60 -17.17 -2.65 6.65
N ILE A 61 -16.58 -3.47 7.52
CA ILE A 61 -15.12 -3.58 7.66
C ILE A 61 -14.50 -4.21 6.43
N LEU A 62 -15.14 -5.22 5.83
CA LEU A 62 -14.65 -5.82 4.58
C LEU A 62 -14.63 -4.80 3.43
N LEU A 63 -15.61 -3.91 3.37
CA LEU A 63 -15.63 -2.80 2.42
C LEU A 63 -14.48 -1.82 2.68
N LEU A 64 -14.27 -1.41 3.94
CA LEU A 64 -13.13 -0.56 4.32
C LEU A 64 -11.78 -1.24 4.03
N ALA A 65 -11.65 -2.54 4.29
CA ALA A 65 -10.45 -3.33 4.02
C ALA A 65 -10.17 -3.43 2.51
N SER A 66 -11.21 -3.55 1.69
CA SER A 66 -11.07 -3.55 0.23
C SER A 66 -10.54 -2.21 -0.27
N VAL A 67 -11.08 -1.09 0.24
CA VAL A 67 -10.58 0.26 -0.07
C VAL A 67 -9.13 0.42 0.40
N GLN A 68 -8.78 -0.11 1.58
CA GLN A 68 -7.41 -0.10 2.08
C GLN A 68 -6.44 -0.81 1.15
N VAL A 69 -6.78 -2.00 0.65
CA VAL A 69 -5.91 -2.74 -0.29
C VAL A 69 -5.69 -1.93 -1.56
N ILE A 70 -6.74 -1.33 -2.14
CA ILE A 70 -6.63 -0.52 -3.37
C ILE A 70 -5.74 0.72 -3.13
N MET A 71 -5.99 1.42 -2.02
CA MET A 71 -5.21 2.60 -1.62
C MET A 71 -3.74 2.25 -1.36
N GLN A 72 -3.48 1.12 -0.69
CA GLN A 72 -2.15 0.62 -0.45
C GLN A 72 -1.44 0.35 -1.77
N LEU A 73 -2.09 -0.33 -2.71
CA LEU A 73 -1.51 -0.58 -4.03
C LEU A 73 -1.23 0.74 -4.79
N TYR A 74 -2.19 1.69 -4.82
CA TYR A 74 -2.05 2.94 -5.57
C TYR A 74 -1.00 3.91 -5.00
N TYR A 75 -0.85 4.00 -3.66
CA TYR A 75 0.10 4.92 -3.03
C TYR A 75 1.49 4.32 -2.79
N PHE A 76 1.60 3.03 -2.45
CA PHE A 76 2.92 2.40 -2.34
C PHE A 76 3.57 2.22 -3.70
N MET A 77 2.78 1.95 -4.72
CA MET A 77 3.29 1.89 -6.09
C MET A 77 2.86 3.18 -6.78
N HIS A 78 3.73 4.18 -6.70
CA HIS A 78 3.71 5.36 -7.56
C HIS A 78 3.83 4.90 -9.04
N LEU A 79 2.75 4.34 -9.58
CA LEU A 79 2.61 3.78 -10.93
C LEU A 79 2.81 4.85 -12.03
N ASN A 80 3.00 6.11 -11.63
CA ASN A 80 3.22 7.23 -12.51
C ASN A 80 4.70 7.53 -12.80
N SER A 81 5.67 6.72 -12.34
CA SER A 81 7.04 6.80 -12.85
C SER A 81 7.18 5.90 -14.09
N LYS A 82 7.28 6.55 -15.26
CA LYS A 82 7.61 5.95 -16.57
C LYS A 82 8.76 4.93 -16.41
N GLY A 83 8.47 3.63 -16.50
CA GLY A 83 9.48 2.57 -16.62
C GLY A 83 9.29 1.33 -15.74
N ASN A 84 8.41 1.33 -14.74
CA ASN A 84 8.35 0.25 -13.74
C ASN A 84 7.46 -0.96 -14.13
N ALA A 85 7.71 -1.54 -15.31
CA ALA A 85 7.03 -2.76 -15.76
C ALA A 85 7.16 -3.93 -14.76
N TRP A 86 8.30 -4.03 -14.08
CA TRP A 86 8.56 -5.05 -13.05
C TRP A 86 7.64 -4.92 -11.84
N ALA A 87 7.36 -3.69 -11.42
CA ALA A 87 6.49 -3.40 -10.28
C ALA A 87 5.05 -3.87 -10.60
N ASN A 88 4.55 -3.55 -11.79
CA ASN A 88 3.23 -3.97 -12.24
C ASN A 88 3.11 -5.51 -12.33
N VAL A 89 4.13 -6.20 -12.85
CA VAL A 89 4.16 -7.67 -12.90
C VAL A 89 4.09 -8.29 -11.50
N MET A 90 4.87 -7.76 -10.55
CA MET A 90 4.84 -8.23 -9.17
C MET A 90 3.46 -8.02 -8.53
N MET A 91 2.80 -6.91 -8.83
CA MET A 91 1.44 -6.64 -8.36
C MET A 91 0.41 -7.61 -8.92
N TRP A 92 0.41 -7.84 -10.23
CA TRP A 92 -0.50 -8.81 -10.85
C TRP A 92 -0.27 -10.22 -10.33
N SER A 93 0.99 -10.61 -10.10
CA SER A 93 1.32 -11.89 -9.48
C SER A 93 0.84 -11.99 -8.02
N GLY A 94 1.00 -10.92 -7.24
CA GLY A 94 0.54 -10.86 -5.85
C GLY A 94 -0.99 -10.94 -5.75
N LEU A 95 -1.70 -10.23 -6.63
CA LEU A 95 -3.16 -10.29 -6.73
C LEU A 95 -3.63 -11.69 -7.15
N PHE A 96 -2.94 -12.32 -8.10
CA PHE A 96 -3.23 -13.70 -8.52
C PHE A 96 -3.06 -14.70 -7.38
N VAL A 97 -1.95 -14.63 -6.64
CA VAL A 97 -1.70 -15.51 -5.48
C VAL A 97 -2.71 -15.25 -4.37
N ALA A 98 -3.03 -13.99 -4.08
CA ALA A 98 -4.05 -13.64 -3.09
C ALA A 98 -5.43 -14.21 -3.46
N ALA A 99 -5.86 -14.02 -4.71
CA ALA A 99 -7.12 -14.57 -5.22
C ALA A 99 -7.15 -16.10 -5.14
N MET A 100 -6.05 -16.77 -5.53
CA MET A 100 -5.91 -18.22 -5.45
C MET A 100 -5.98 -18.72 -4.01
N THR A 101 -5.36 -17.99 -3.07
CA THR A 101 -5.38 -18.33 -1.65
C THR A 101 -6.79 -18.21 -1.08
N VAL A 102 -7.50 -17.12 -1.37
CA VAL A 102 -8.90 -16.92 -0.95
C VAL A 102 -9.79 -18.03 -1.52
N ALA A 103 -9.66 -18.34 -2.82
CA ALA A 103 -10.41 -19.41 -3.46
C ALA A 103 -10.12 -20.79 -2.83
N SER A 104 -8.85 -21.09 -2.56
CA SER A 104 -8.44 -22.33 -1.89
C SER A 104 -9.00 -22.45 -0.47
N LEU A 105 -8.99 -21.35 0.30
CA LEU A 105 -9.54 -21.32 1.65
C LEU A 105 -11.07 -21.45 1.64
N MET A 106 -11.75 -20.78 0.70
CA MET A 106 -13.20 -20.94 0.52
C MET A 106 -13.56 -22.39 0.17
N LEU A 107 -12.80 -23.05 -0.70
CA LEU A 107 -13.01 -24.46 -1.04
C LEU A 107 -12.73 -25.37 0.16
N LEU A 108 -11.63 -25.19 0.89
CA LEU A 108 -11.32 -26.02 2.07
C LEU A 108 -12.37 -25.86 3.17
N ILE A 109 -12.72 -24.63 3.53
CA ILE A 109 -13.74 -24.36 4.56
C ILE A 109 -15.11 -24.87 4.10
N GLY A 110 -15.44 -24.66 2.82
CA GLY A 110 -16.67 -25.17 2.21
C GLY A 110 -16.75 -26.70 2.23
N VAL A 111 -15.65 -27.41 2.00
CA VAL A 111 -15.57 -28.87 2.10
C VAL A 111 -15.70 -29.35 3.54
N THR A 112 -15.21 -28.59 4.53
CA THR A 112 -15.31 -28.97 5.96
C THR A 112 -16.63 -28.61 6.64
N LYS A 113 -17.46 -27.76 6.03
CA LYS A 113 -18.72 -27.25 6.62
C LYS A 113 -19.97 -27.94 6.09
N TYR A 114 -19.81 -28.95 5.23
CA TYR A 114 -20.85 -29.89 4.77
C TYR A 114 -20.37 -31.33 4.99
#